data_AF-I6U7M5-F1
#
_entry.id   AF-I6U7M5-F1
#
_cell.length_a   1.000
_cell.length_b   1.000
_cell.length_c   1.000
_cell.angle_alpha   90.00
_cell.angle_beta   90.00
_cell.angle_gamma   90.00
#
_symmetry.space_group_name_H-M   'P 1'
#
loop_
_entity.id
_entity.type
_entity.pdbx_description
1 polymer ?
#
loop_
_entity_poly.entity_id
_entity_poly.type
_entity_poly.pdbx_seq_one_letter_code
_entity_poly.pdbx_strand_id
1 'polypeptide(L)'
;MMIILKPLIEVDLPEDFVDIIKAKLKGQTVKSGEIITVDILGKPIEFKVLYAEPSPVKVTQKTQIKFAKGNVFEVSLDFKAKDCIITDAFIVLTGESEVLILNHNFEEIRRIEFENLKKIVVKGDLVVLIGEEKVKILKLQ
;
A
#
# COMPACT_ATOMS: atom_id res chain seq x y z
N MET A 1 -4.88 3.15 9.14
CA MET A 1 -3.63 3.88 8.84
C MET A 1 -2.47 3.01 9.20
N MET A 2 -1.69 2.60 8.21
CA MET A 2 -0.58 1.67 8.40
C MET A 2 0.68 2.20 7.72
N ILE A 3 1.83 1.96 8.34
CA ILE A 3 3.15 2.23 7.77
C ILE A 3 4.00 0.97 7.93
N ILE A 4 4.69 0.56 6.87
CA ILE A 4 5.67 -0.52 6.90
C ILE A 4 7.05 0.09 6.62
N LEU A 5 7.96 -0.10 7.57
CA LEU A 5 9.33 0.41 7.51
C LEU A 5 10.33 -0.74 7.32
N LYS A 6 11.38 -0.48 6.56
CA LYS A 6 12.56 -1.35 6.48
C LYS A 6 13.81 -0.57 6.87
N PRO A 7 14.56 -0.99 7.90
CA PRO A 7 15.84 -0.37 8.19
C PRO A 7 16.79 -0.57 7.00
N LEU A 8 17.55 0.47 6.64
CA LEU A 8 18.55 0.39 5.57
C LEU A 8 19.84 -0.33 6.00
N ILE A 9 20.00 -0.54 7.30
CA ILE A 9 21.06 -1.33 7.89
C ILE A 9 20.53 -2.71 8.26
N GLU A 10 21.38 -3.73 8.15
CA GLU A 10 21.07 -5.08 8.62
C GLU A 10 21.15 -5.12 10.15
N VAL A 11 20.07 -4.67 10.79
CA VAL A 11 19.88 -4.73 12.24
C VAL A 11 18.52 -5.33 12.53
N ASP A 12 18.50 -6.38 13.35
CA ASP A 12 17.28 -6.87 13.95
C ASP A 12 16.80 -5.85 14.99
N LEU A 13 15.75 -5.12 14.64
CA LEU A 13 15.11 -4.19 15.55
C LEU A 13 14.07 -4.94 16.38
N PRO A 14 14.17 -4.88 17.72
CA PRO A 14 13.17 -5.45 18.60
C PRO A 14 11.76 -4.88 18.34
N GLU A 15 10.72 -5.68 18.54
CA GLU A 15 9.33 -5.25 18.26
C GLU A 15 8.88 -4.05 19.13
N ASP A 16 9.42 -3.91 20.35
CA ASP A 16 9.17 -2.79 21.25
C ASP A 16 9.73 -1.44 20.73
N PHE A 17 10.66 -1.47 19.77
CA PHE A 17 11.15 -0.23 19.13
C PHE A 17 10.07 0.45 18.30
N VAL A 18 9.01 -0.27 17.90
CA VAL A 18 7.88 0.28 17.15
C VAL A 18 7.27 1.49 17.86
N ASP A 19 7.14 1.46 19.19
CA ASP A 19 6.56 2.57 19.94
C ASP A 19 7.50 3.77 20.06
N ILE A 20 8.82 3.52 20.12
CA ILE A 20 9.83 4.58 20.06
C ILE A 20 9.78 5.28 18.71
N ILE A 21 9.77 4.51 17.61
CA ILE A 21 9.65 5.05 16.24
C ILE A 21 8.36 5.84 16.11
N LYS A 22 7.23 5.30 16.56
CA LYS A 22 5.93 5.97 16.50
C LYS A 22 5.94 7.29 17.26
N ALA A 23 6.57 7.35 18.43
CA ALA A 23 6.70 8.58 19.21
C ALA A 23 7.55 9.62 18.47
N LYS A 24 8.67 9.21 17.85
CA LYS A 24 9.57 10.10 17.09
C LYS A 24 8.94 10.62 15.80
N LEU A 25 8.17 9.80 15.11
CA LEU A 25 7.50 10.17 13.85
C LEU A 25 6.18 10.89 14.06
N LYS A 26 5.61 10.89 15.27
CA LYS A 26 4.31 11.50 15.55
C LYS A 26 4.25 12.95 15.07
N GLY A 27 3.24 13.27 14.28
CA GLY A 27 3.03 14.60 13.70
C GLY A 27 3.74 14.84 12.37
N GLN A 28 4.69 13.98 11.98
CA GLN A 28 5.32 13.99 10.67
C GLN A 28 4.38 13.40 9.62
N THR A 29 4.54 13.84 8.38
CA THR A 29 3.86 13.25 7.22
C THR A 29 4.84 12.35 6.51
N VAL A 30 4.46 11.08 6.30
CA VAL A 30 5.28 10.10 5.61
C VAL A 30 4.62 9.60 4.32
N LYS A 31 5.41 9.19 3.35
CA LYS A 31 4.99 8.70 2.04
C LYS A 31 5.78 7.45 1.64
N SER A 32 5.11 6.49 1.00
CA SER A 32 5.81 5.33 0.45
C SER A 32 6.93 5.73 -0.52
N GLY A 33 8.02 4.99 -0.47
CA GLY A 33 9.22 5.20 -1.28
C GLY A 33 10.24 6.16 -0.68
N GLU A 34 9.87 6.97 0.32
CA GLU A 34 10.82 7.89 0.95
C GLU A 34 11.76 7.19 1.94
N ILE A 35 12.86 7.87 2.27
CA ILE A 35 13.77 7.48 3.35
C ILE A 35 13.58 8.48 4.49
N ILE A 36 13.34 7.96 5.70
CA ILE A 36 13.23 8.75 6.93
C ILE A 36 14.39 8.39 7.86
N THR A 37 14.89 9.39 8.58
CA THR A 37 15.93 9.19 9.60
C THR A 37 15.30 9.33 10.98
N VAL A 38 15.49 8.32 11.83
CA VAL A 38 15.02 8.33 13.21
C VAL A 38 16.20 8.20 14.16
N ASP A 39 16.31 9.13 15.10
CA ASP A 39 17.29 9.01 16.19
C ASP A 39 16.81 8.00 17.23
N ILE A 40 17.58 6.93 17.39
CA ILE A 40 17.34 5.84 18.32
C ILE A 40 18.57 5.68 19.20
N LEU A 41 18.42 5.98 20.49
CA LEU A 41 19.51 5.93 21.48
C LEU A 41 20.73 6.77 21.06
N GLY A 42 20.50 7.93 20.44
CA GLY A 42 21.57 8.83 19.97
C GLY A 42 22.27 8.37 18.69
N LYS A 43 21.74 7.34 18.02
CA LYS A 43 22.20 6.90 16.69
C LYS A 43 21.12 7.19 15.65
N PRO A 44 21.44 7.91 14.56
CA PRO A 44 20.52 8.06 13.46
C PRO A 44 20.43 6.73 12.70
N ILE A 45 19.21 6.21 12.56
CA ILE A 45 18.92 5.01 11.76
C ILE A 45 17.98 5.43 10.63
N GLU A 46 18.36 5.07 9.41
CA GLU A 46 17.56 5.32 8.22
C GLU A 46 16.62 4.16 7.94
N PHE A 47 15.38 4.50 7.62
CA PHE A 47 14.33 3.56 7.25
C PHE A 47 13.78 3.94 5.89
N LYS A 48 13.64 2.96 5.01
CA LYS A 48 12.80 3.09 3.82
C LYS A 48 11.34 2.87 4.22
N VAL A 49 10.47 3.80 3.84
CA VAL A 49 9.03 3.62 3.94
C VAL A 49 8.59 2.74 2.77
N LEU A 50 8.37 1.46 3.03
CA LEU A 50 7.93 0.53 1.99
C LEU A 50 6.46 0.72 1.63
N TYR A 51 5.63 1.02 2.63
CA TYR A 51 4.20 1.17 2.47
C TYR A 51 3.65 2.20 3.45
N ALA A 52 2.69 3.00 2.99
CA ALA A 52 1.93 3.95 3.76
C ALA A 52 0.47 3.93 3.29
N GLU A 53 -0.47 3.83 4.23
CA GLU A 53 -1.90 3.85 3.94
C GLU A 53 -2.64 4.83 4.87
N PRO A 54 -3.28 5.89 4.33
CA PRO A 54 -3.15 6.36 2.95
C PRO A 54 -1.71 6.83 2.64
N SER A 55 -1.39 7.10 1.38
CA SER A 55 -0.10 7.65 0.98
C SER A 55 -0.29 9.02 0.34
N PRO A 56 0.20 10.12 0.93
CA PRO A 56 0.92 10.22 2.21
C PRO A 56 0.01 10.09 3.45
N VAL A 57 0.59 9.79 4.61
CA VAL A 57 -0.10 9.71 5.92
C VAL A 57 0.59 10.57 6.97
N LYS A 58 -0.19 11.32 7.75
CA LYS A 58 0.28 11.96 8.97
C LYS A 58 0.31 10.97 10.11
N VAL A 59 1.47 10.77 10.73
CA VAL A 59 1.63 9.79 11.82
C VAL A 59 0.91 10.28 13.07
N THR A 60 0.05 9.44 13.61
CA THR A 60 -0.72 9.67 14.85
C THR A 60 -0.53 8.51 15.81
N GLN A 61 -1.09 8.61 17.02
CA GLN A 61 -1.08 7.48 17.98
C GLN A 61 -1.85 6.26 17.47
N LYS A 62 -2.83 6.46 16.58
CA LYS A 62 -3.62 5.37 15.98
C LYS A 62 -2.93 4.74 14.76
N THR A 63 -1.82 5.31 14.30
CA THR A 63 -1.10 4.78 13.14
C THR A 63 -0.38 3.50 13.53
N GLN A 64 -0.67 2.41 12.84
CA GLN A 64 0.02 1.14 13.02
C GLN A 64 1.36 1.20 12.27
N ILE A 65 2.46 0.89 12.97
CA ILE A 65 3.79 0.79 12.37
C ILE A 65 4.21 -0.68 12.46
N LYS A 66 4.73 -1.21 11.35
CA LYS A 66 5.30 -2.56 11.26
C LYS A 66 6.71 -2.48 10.65
N PHE A 67 7.57 -3.42 11.01
CA PHE A 67 8.83 -3.62 10.32
C PHE A 67 8.72 -4.75 9.30
N ALA A 68 9.34 -4.57 8.14
CA ALA A 68 9.48 -5.65 7.17
C ALA A 68 10.42 -6.75 7.71
N LYS A 69 10.10 -8.02 7.43
CA LYS A 69 10.91 -9.17 7.85
C LYS A 69 11.81 -9.58 6.69
N GLY A 70 13.10 -9.25 6.77
CA GLY A 70 14.07 -9.51 5.71
C GLY A 70 13.77 -8.75 4.41
N ASN A 71 13.61 -9.48 3.31
CA ASN A 71 13.35 -8.91 1.98
C ASN A 71 11.87 -8.98 1.57
N VAL A 72 10.99 -9.45 2.46
CA VAL A 72 9.57 -9.60 2.19
C VAL A 72 8.79 -8.68 3.11
N PHE A 73 7.77 -8.03 2.57
CA PHE A 73 6.73 -7.38 3.35
C PHE A 73 5.35 -7.81 2.84
N GLU A 74 4.39 -7.78 3.73
CA GLU A 74 3.03 -8.27 3.51
C GLU A 74 2.04 -7.14 3.80
N VAL A 75 1.01 -7.04 2.97
CA VAL A 75 -0.16 -6.20 3.20
C VAL A 75 -1.40 -7.09 3.06
N SER A 76 -2.23 -7.12 4.10
CA SER A 76 -3.55 -7.76 4.05
C SER A 76 -4.60 -6.70 3.81
N LEU A 77 -5.42 -6.86 2.77
CA LEU A 77 -6.50 -5.94 2.42
C LEU A 77 -7.84 -6.58 2.75
N ASP A 78 -8.77 -5.80 3.30
CA ASP A 78 -10.16 -6.23 3.46
C ASP A 78 -10.89 -6.09 2.11
N PHE A 79 -10.70 -7.09 1.25
CA PHE A 79 -11.30 -7.18 -0.08
C PHE A 79 -11.62 -8.63 -0.41
N LYS A 80 -12.87 -8.90 -0.79
CA LYS A 80 -13.30 -10.24 -1.20
C LYS A 80 -13.03 -10.47 -2.68
N ALA A 81 -11.78 -10.79 -3.00
CA ALA A 81 -11.36 -11.05 -4.37
C ALA A 81 -11.97 -12.35 -4.93
N LYS A 82 -12.54 -12.26 -6.13
CA LYS A 82 -12.93 -13.36 -7.00
C LYS A 82 -11.87 -13.67 -8.05
N ASP A 83 -11.19 -12.65 -8.57
CA ASP A 83 -10.12 -12.79 -9.55
C ASP A 83 -9.07 -11.67 -9.39
N CYS A 84 -7.91 -11.87 -10.01
CA CYS A 84 -6.76 -10.97 -9.94
C CYS A 84 -6.05 -10.89 -11.30
N ILE A 85 -5.78 -9.66 -11.75
CA ILE A 85 -4.92 -9.39 -12.90
C ILE A 85 -3.71 -8.59 -12.42
N ILE A 86 -2.52 -9.13 -12.66
CA ILE A 86 -1.24 -8.49 -12.32
C ILE A 86 -0.59 -8.00 -13.61
N THR A 87 -0.14 -6.74 -13.60
CA THR A 87 0.66 -6.12 -14.66
C THR A 87 1.96 -5.57 -14.08
N ASP A 88 2.86 -5.11 -14.93
CA ASP A 88 4.11 -4.47 -14.49
C ASP A 88 3.88 -3.18 -13.68
N ALA A 89 2.74 -2.51 -13.85
CA ALA A 89 2.47 -1.21 -13.24
C ALA A 89 1.46 -1.26 -12.08
N PHE A 90 0.47 -2.14 -12.16
CA PHE A 90 -0.66 -2.20 -11.22
C PHE A 90 -1.25 -3.61 -11.11
N ILE A 91 -2.01 -3.81 -10.03
CA ILE A 91 -2.76 -5.01 -9.71
C ILE A 91 -4.25 -4.64 -9.76
N VAL A 92 -5.07 -5.45 -10.42
CA VAL A 92 -6.53 -5.31 -10.43
C VAL A 92 -7.17 -6.51 -9.76
N LEU A 93 -7.84 -6.26 -8.65
CA LEU A 93 -8.65 -7.25 -7.93
C LEU A 93 -10.12 -7.03 -8.28
N THR A 94 -10.81 -8.10 -8.66
CA THR A 94 -12.26 -8.04 -8.94
C THR A 94 -13.01 -8.77 -7.84
N GLY A 95 -14.07 -8.16 -7.32
CA GLY A 95 -14.99 -8.73 -6.34
C GLY A 95 -16.36 -9.01 -6.97
N GLU A 96 -17.39 -9.23 -6.15
CA GLU A 96 -18.73 -9.49 -6.67
C GLU A 96 -19.38 -8.25 -7.32
N SER A 97 -19.20 -7.10 -6.69
CA SER A 97 -19.82 -5.82 -7.06
C SER A 97 -18.82 -4.66 -7.02
N GLU A 98 -17.54 -4.96 -6.88
CA GLU A 98 -16.49 -3.94 -6.82
C GLU A 98 -15.21 -4.39 -7.54
N VAL A 99 -14.41 -3.41 -7.96
CA VAL A 99 -13.08 -3.59 -8.53
C VAL A 99 -12.12 -2.67 -7.80
N LEU A 100 -11.01 -3.24 -7.33
CA LEU A 100 -9.94 -2.54 -6.63
C LEU A 100 -8.67 -2.55 -7.48
N ILE A 101 -8.13 -1.37 -7.76
CA ILE A 101 -6.89 -1.18 -8.51
C ILE A 101 -5.83 -0.67 -7.55
N LEU A 102 -4.71 -1.39 -7.48
CA LEU A 102 -3.54 -1.08 -6.65
C LEU A 102 -2.33 -0.79 -7.53
N ASN A 103 -1.40 0.06 -7.10
CA ASN A 103 -0.09 0.14 -7.74
C ASN A 103 0.82 -1.04 -7.32
N HIS A 104 2.03 -1.11 -7.87
CA HIS A 104 3.03 -2.15 -7.52
C HIS A 104 3.52 -2.09 -6.07
N ASN A 105 3.24 -1.00 -5.33
CA ASN A 105 3.52 -0.88 -3.91
C ASN A 105 2.30 -1.26 -3.03
N PHE A 106 1.26 -1.86 -3.63
CA PHE A 106 0.01 -2.24 -2.97
C PHE A 106 -0.84 -1.06 -2.46
N GLU A 107 -0.58 0.16 -2.93
CA GLU A 107 -1.38 1.34 -2.58
C GLU A 107 -2.62 1.42 -3.47
N GLU A 108 -3.77 1.72 -2.87
CA GLU A 108 -5.02 1.89 -3.62
C GLU A 108 -4.93 3.08 -4.59
N ILE A 109 -5.00 2.79 -5.89
CA ILE A 109 -5.19 3.80 -6.95
C ILE A 109 -6.66 4.15 -7.04
N ARG A 110 -7.53 3.13 -7.06
CA ARG A 110 -8.98 3.34 -7.20
C ARG A 110 -9.80 2.13 -6.76
N ARG A 111 -10.88 2.39 -6.04
CA ARG A 111 -11.99 1.46 -5.83
C ARG A 111 -13.21 1.87 -6.63
N ILE A 112 -13.90 0.90 -7.22
CA ILE A 112 -15.01 1.13 -8.14
C ILE A 112 -16.12 0.15 -7.84
N GLU A 113 -17.30 0.65 -7.49
CA GLU A 113 -18.51 -0.15 -7.53
C GLU A 113 -18.91 -0.45 -8.98
N PHE A 114 -19.00 -1.73 -9.30
CA PHE A 114 -19.33 -2.23 -10.62
C PHE A 114 -20.05 -3.57 -10.53
N GLU A 115 -21.38 -3.51 -10.43
CA GLU A 115 -22.24 -4.68 -10.45
C GLU A 115 -22.27 -5.35 -11.83
N ASN A 116 -22.53 -6.66 -11.83
CA ASN A 116 -22.68 -7.48 -13.03
C ASN A 116 -21.49 -7.39 -14.00
N LEU A 117 -20.27 -7.37 -13.46
CA LEU A 117 -19.05 -7.42 -14.27
C LEU A 117 -19.01 -8.73 -15.06
N LYS A 118 -19.07 -8.62 -16.40
CA LYS A 118 -19.00 -9.77 -17.31
C LYS A 118 -17.58 -10.04 -17.76
N LYS A 119 -16.82 -8.96 -18.03
CA LYS A 119 -15.46 -9.07 -18.56
C LYS A 119 -14.63 -7.87 -18.13
N ILE A 120 -13.37 -8.14 -17.87
CA ILE A 120 -12.33 -7.15 -17.71
C ILE A 120 -11.30 -7.31 -18.83
N VAL A 121 -10.81 -6.20 -19.37
CA VAL A 121 -9.70 -6.17 -20.34
C VAL A 121 -8.66 -5.20 -19.82
N VAL A 122 -7.42 -5.67 -19.71
CA VAL A 122 -6.28 -4.85 -19.31
C VAL A 122 -5.25 -4.85 -20.43
N LYS A 123 -4.79 -3.66 -20.85
CA LYS A 123 -3.75 -3.51 -21.87
C LYS A 123 -2.93 -2.25 -21.62
N GLY A 124 -1.65 -2.42 -21.32
CA GLY A 124 -0.80 -1.32 -20.88
C GLY A 124 -1.39 -0.70 -19.61
N ASP A 125 -1.68 0.59 -19.66
CA ASP A 125 -2.27 1.38 -18.59
C ASP A 125 -3.79 1.58 -18.70
N LEU A 126 -4.44 0.85 -19.62
CA LEU A 126 -5.88 0.85 -19.80
C LEU A 126 -6.53 -0.33 -19.10
N VAL A 127 -7.59 -0.05 -18.33
CA VAL A 127 -8.49 -1.03 -17.74
C VAL A 127 -9.91 -0.78 -18.24
N VAL A 128 -10.52 -1.79 -18.85
CA VAL A 128 -11.90 -1.74 -19.37
C VAL A 128 -12.76 -2.73 -18.61
N LEU A 129 -13.78 -2.24 -17.93
CA LEU A 129 -14.81 -3.01 -17.23
C LEU A 129 -16.05 -3.08 -18.11
N ILE A 130 -16.46 -4.28 -18.48
CA ILE A 130 -17.64 -4.53 -19.33
C ILE A 130 -18.69 -5.23 -18.48
N GLY A 131 -19.79 -4.53 -18.22
CA GLY A 131 -20.98 -5.09 -17.59
C GLY A 131 -22.08 -5.38 -18.61
N GLU A 132 -23.29 -5.65 -18.13
CA GLU A 132 -24.43 -5.87 -19.02
C GLU A 132 -24.92 -4.59 -19.69
N GLU A 133 -25.03 -3.51 -18.90
CA GLU A 133 -25.63 -2.24 -19.36
C GLU A 133 -24.61 -1.11 -19.54
N LYS A 134 -23.41 -1.24 -18.95
CA LYS A 134 -22.40 -0.18 -18.93
C LYS A 134 -21.01 -0.72 -19.19
N VAL A 135 -20.19 0.14 -19.81
CA VAL A 135 -18.75 -0.05 -19.94
C VAL A 135 -18.06 1.11 -19.21
N LYS A 136 -17.06 0.80 -18.39
CA LYS A 136 -16.21 1.81 -17.75
C LYS A 136 -14.77 1.62 -18.21
N ILE A 137 -14.17 2.69 -18.71
CA ILE A 137 -12.78 2.72 -19.17
C ILE A 137 -11.98 3.56 -18.20
N LEU A 138 -10.85 3.04 -17.76
CA LEU A 138 -9.89 3.72 -16.92
C LEU A 138 -8.55 3.80 -17.65
N LYS A 139 -7.98 5.00 -17.67
CA LYS A 139 -6.60 5.26 -18.07
C LYS A 139 -5.84 5.60 -16.80
N LEU A 140 -4.91 4.73 -16.41
CA LEU A 140 -4.03 4.93 -15.27
C LEU A 140 -2.82 5.74 -15.78
N GLN A 141 -2.44 6.82 -15.11
CA GLN A 141 -1.28 7.66 -15.46
C GLN A 141 -0.25 7.63 -14.33
#